data_AF-A0A6J6M255-F1
#
_entry.id   AF-A0A6J6M255-F1
#
_cell.length_a   1.000
_cell.length_b   1.000
_cell.length_c   1.000
_cell.angle_alpha   90.00
_cell.angle_beta   90.00
_cell.angle_gamma   90.00
#
_symmetry.space_group_name_H-M   'P 1'
#
loop_
_entity.id
_entity.type
_entity.pdbx_description
1 polymer ?
#
loop_
_entity_poly.entity_id
_entity_poly.type
_entity_poly.pdbx_seq_one_letter_code
_entity_poly.pdbx_strand_id
1 'polypeptide(L)'
;MDSNSALSNAARRYARGLAILEAIILFGIAGSLAIASYIKHPTEIAAMVAEIVFATLGGIGLLVAARGFKLKKNYGRAPTVLANGIALGVSYYMFDGGRPQLGVPLATLGLLTLLAALLAIPSEEN
;
A
#
# COMPACT_ATOMS: atom_id res chain seq x y z
N MET A 1 16.33 5.44 28.49
CA MET A 1 15.77 4.99 27.19
C MET A 1 14.32 5.42 27.17
N ASP A 2 14.02 6.46 26.41
CA ASP A 2 12.71 7.11 26.48
C ASP A 2 11.68 6.23 25.77
N SER A 3 10.56 5.95 26.43
CA SER A 3 9.48 5.10 25.90
C SER A 3 9.00 5.55 24.52
N ASN A 4 9.05 6.86 24.23
CA ASN A 4 8.76 7.44 22.92
C ASN A 4 9.71 6.98 21.81
N SER A 5 11.01 6.80 22.11
CA SER A 5 12.01 6.36 21.13
C SER A 5 11.80 4.89 20.72
N ALA A 6 11.37 4.04 21.66
CA ALA A 6 11.08 2.63 21.42
C ALA A 6 9.80 2.44 20.59
N LEU A 7 8.73 3.18 20.91
CA LEU A 7 7.46 3.16 20.17
C LEU A 7 7.65 3.64 18.72
N SER A 8 8.43 4.70 18.52
CA SER A 8 8.75 5.27 17.21
C SER A 8 9.52 4.27 16.32
N ASN A 9 10.44 3.49 16.89
CA ASN A 9 11.18 2.46 16.17
C ASN A 9 10.33 1.22 15.82
N ALA A 10 9.44 0.79 16.74
CA ALA A 10 8.50 -0.29 16.47
C ALA A 10 7.53 0.09 15.35
N ALA A 11 6.93 1.29 15.43
CA ALA A 11 6.03 1.82 14.40
C ALA A 11 6.69 1.88 13.01
N ARG A 12 7.95 2.34 12.93
CA ARG A 12 8.72 2.33 11.67
C ARG A 12 8.95 0.92 11.11
N ARG A 13 9.22 -0.06 11.99
CA ARG A 13 9.42 -1.46 11.57
C ARG A 13 8.12 -2.05 11.01
N TYR A 14 6.98 -1.78 11.65
CA TYR A 14 5.67 -2.19 11.17
C TYR A 14 5.29 -1.50 9.86
N ALA A 15 5.42 -0.17 9.78
CA ALA A 15 5.12 0.59 8.56
C ALA A 15 5.94 0.10 7.36
N ARG A 16 7.24 -0.19 7.56
CA ARG A 16 8.09 -0.78 6.52
C ARG A 16 7.62 -2.19 6.13
N GLY A 17 7.34 -3.06 7.10
CA GLY A 17 6.92 -4.42 6.83
C GLY A 17 5.60 -4.47 6.06
N LEU A 18 4.66 -3.62 6.46
CA LEU A 18 3.34 -3.52 5.86
C LEU A 18 3.40 -2.94 4.44
N ALA A 19 4.19 -1.88 4.22
CA ALA A 19 4.41 -1.32 2.87
C ALA A 19 5.07 -2.33 1.91
N ILE A 20 6.00 -3.17 2.39
CA ILE A 20 6.60 -4.24 1.56
C ILE A 20 5.56 -5.31 1.24
N LEU A 21 4.76 -5.72 2.23
CA LEU A 21 3.68 -6.69 2.02
C LEU A 21 2.67 -6.18 0.99
N GLU A 22 2.24 -4.92 1.11
CA GLU A 22 1.34 -4.28 0.14
C GLU A 22 1.95 -4.23 -1.27
N ALA A 23 3.24 -3.92 -1.38
CA ALA A 23 3.91 -3.95 -2.68
C ALA A 23 3.90 -5.36 -3.29
N ILE A 24 4.15 -6.41 -2.50
CA ILE A 24 4.09 -7.81 -2.97
C ILE A 24 2.67 -8.15 -3.44
N ILE A 25 1.64 -7.75 -2.69
CA ILE A 25 0.23 -7.98 -3.08
C ILE A 25 -0.07 -7.29 -4.40
N LEU A 26 0.35 -6.03 -4.58
CA LEU A 26 0.15 -5.29 -5.84
C LEU A 26 0.84 -5.95 -7.02
N PHE A 27 2.07 -6.45 -6.86
CA PHE A 27 2.75 -7.21 -7.92
C PHE A 27 2.05 -8.55 -8.20
N GLY A 28 1.51 -9.20 -7.17
CA GLY A 28 0.70 -10.41 -7.31
C GLY A 28 -0.55 -10.16 -8.15
N ILE A 29 -1.28 -9.06 -7.87
CA ILE A 29 -2.44 -8.63 -8.65
C ILE A 29 -2.03 -8.36 -10.11
N ALA A 30 -1.01 -7.53 -10.34
CA ALA A 30 -0.52 -7.21 -11.68
C ALA A 30 -0.12 -8.47 -12.47
N GLY A 31 0.63 -9.39 -11.84
CA GLY A 31 1.03 -10.65 -12.43
C GLY A 31 -0.16 -11.57 -12.73
N SER A 32 -1.13 -11.65 -11.80
CA SER A 32 -2.35 -12.44 -12.00
C SER A 32 -3.19 -11.94 -13.17
N LEU A 33 -3.31 -10.62 -13.34
CA LEU A 33 -4.02 -10.01 -14.46
C LEU A 33 -3.28 -10.25 -15.78
N ALA A 34 -1.95 -10.12 -15.77
CA ALA A 34 -1.14 -10.43 -16.95
C ALA A 34 -1.34 -11.87 -17.39
N ILE A 35 -1.32 -12.84 -16.47
CA ILE A 35 -1.59 -14.26 -16.77
C ILE A 35 -3.04 -14.45 -17.23
N ALA A 36 -4.01 -13.84 -16.54
CA ALA A 36 -5.42 -13.94 -16.88
C ALA A 36 -5.73 -13.38 -18.28
N SER A 37 -4.98 -12.37 -18.75
CA SER A 37 -5.10 -11.81 -20.09
C SER A 37 -4.82 -12.81 -21.22
N TYR A 38 -4.03 -13.86 -20.95
CA TYR A 38 -3.76 -14.91 -21.94
C TYR A 38 -4.80 -16.03 -21.91
N ILE A 39 -5.47 -16.23 -20.76
CA ILE A 39 -6.43 -17.33 -20.53
C ILE A 39 -7.85 -16.89 -20.83
N LYS A 40 -8.18 -15.62 -20.58
CA LYS A 40 -9.51 -15.03 -20.74
C LYS A 40 -9.43 -13.91 -21.76
N HIS A 41 -10.45 -13.75 -22.60
CA HIS A 41 -10.58 -12.58 -23.45
C HIS A 41 -11.13 -11.41 -22.60
N PRO A 42 -10.30 -10.43 -22.23
CA PRO A 42 -10.77 -9.32 -21.41
C PRO A 42 -11.78 -8.48 -22.20
N THR A 43 -12.92 -8.19 -21.57
CA THR A 43 -13.96 -7.34 -22.16
C THR A 43 -13.48 -5.90 -22.34
N GLU A 44 -12.63 -5.43 -21.43
CA GLU A 44 -12.12 -4.06 -21.41
C GLU A 44 -10.58 -4.05 -21.30
N ILE A 45 -9.91 -4.13 -22.45
CA ILE A 45 -8.43 -4.18 -22.52
C ILE A 45 -7.79 -2.94 -21.90
N ALA A 46 -8.37 -1.75 -22.12
CA ALA A 46 -7.84 -0.50 -21.61
C ALA A 46 -7.84 -0.46 -20.06
N ALA A 47 -8.93 -0.91 -19.42
CA ALA A 47 -9.03 -0.98 -17.97
C ALA A 47 -8.01 -1.98 -17.40
N MET A 48 -7.87 -3.15 -18.02
CA MET A 48 -6.90 -4.16 -17.61
C MET A 48 -5.45 -3.64 -17.68
N VAL A 49 -5.07 -2.98 -18.78
CA VAL A 49 -3.73 -2.40 -18.93
C VAL A 49 -3.49 -1.31 -17.89
N ALA A 50 -4.47 -0.43 -17.67
CA ALA A 50 -4.38 0.61 -16.64
C ALA A 50 -4.19 0.00 -15.25
N GLU A 51 -4.92 -1.06 -14.91
CA GLU A 51 -4.80 -1.76 -13.63
C GLU A 51 -3.41 -2.38 -13.44
N ILE A 52 -2.86 -3.06 -14.47
CA ILE A 52 -1.52 -3.64 -14.42
C ILE A 52 -0.46 -2.56 -14.21
N VAL A 53 -0.53 -1.47 -14.98
CA VAL A 53 0.42 -0.36 -14.88
C VAL A 53 0.32 0.31 -13.52
N PHE A 54 -0.89 0.60 -13.06
CA PHE A 54 -1.14 1.26 -11.78
C PHE A 54 -0.68 0.40 -10.60
N ALA A 55 -1.00 -0.90 -10.59
CA ALA A 55 -0.56 -1.82 -9.54
C ALA A 55 0.97 -1.97 -9.53
N THR A 56 1.61 -2.05 -10.70
CA THR A 56 3.07 -2.14 -10.81
C THR A 56 3.76 -0.87 -10.30
N LEU A 57 3.30 0.31 -10.74
CA LEU A 57 3.83 1.60 -10.29
C LEU A 57 3.57 1.84 -8.81
N GLY A 58 2.38 1.49 -8.31
CA GLY A 58 2.02 1.56 -6.89
C GLY A 58 2.92 0.67 -6.04
N GLY A 59 3.19 -0.56 -6.48
CA GLY A 59 4.10 -1.49 -5.82
C GLY A 59 5.54 -0.95 -5.76
N ILE A 60 6.05 -0.43 -6.87
CA ILE A 60 7.38 0.22 -6.91
C ILE A 60 7.42 1.44 -5.97
N GLY A 61 6.38 2.28 -5.98
CA GLY A 61 6.26 3.45 -5.11
C GLY A 61 6.31 3.08 -3.63
N LEU A 62 5.59 2.02 -3.23
CA LEU A 62 5.62 1.48 -1.87
C LEU A 62 6.97 0.89 -1.49
N LEU A 63 7.68 0.22 -2.41
CA LEU A 63 9.05 -0.25 -2.15
C LEU A 63 10.03 0.92 -1.94
N VAL A 64 9.91 1.99 -2.71
CA VAL A 64 10.69 3.22 -2.53
C VAL A 64 10.36 3.86 -1.18
N ALA A 65 9.08 3.89 -0.81
CA ALA A 65 8.62 4.39 0.50
C ALA A 65 9.17 3.56 1.67
N ALA A 66 9.17 2.23 1.53
CA ALA A 66 9.76 1.29 2.50
C ALA A 66 11.27 1.51 2.69
N ARG A 67 12.00 1.88 1.62
CA ARG A 67 13.40 2.33 1.72
C ARG A 67 13.51 3.66 2.47
N GLY A 68 12.59 4.59 2.24
CA GLY A 68 12.50 5.86 2.98
C GLY A 68 12.35 5.66 4.49
N PHE A 69 11.51 4.72 4.92
CA PHE A 69 11.36 4.36 6.34
C PHE A 69 12.63 3.74 6.93
N LYS A 70 13.38 2.93 6.17
CA LYS A 70 14.67 2.38 6.60
C LYS A 70 15.74 3.47 6.80
N LEU A 71 15.69 4.53 5.99
CA LEU A 71 16.66 5.63 6.01
C LEU A 71 16.30 6.77 6.98
N LYS A 72 15.27 6.60 7.83
CA LYS A 72 14.70 7.65 8.70
C LYS A 72 14.32 8.95 7.97
N LYS A 73 14.08 8.90 6.65
CA LYS A 73 13.76 10.08 5.84
C LYS A 73 12.26 10.29 5.74
N ASN A 74 11.83 11.55 5.80
CA ASN A 74 10.41 11.95 5.76
C ASN A 74 9.68 11.54 4.47
N TYR A 75 10.42 11.28 3.38
CA TYR A 75 9.88 10.90 2.06
C TYR A 75 9.21 9.52 2.01
N GLY A 76 9.37 8.65 3.02
CA GLY A 76 8.65 7.38 3.07
C GLY A 76 7.17 7.51 3.42
N ARG A 77 6.78 8.59 4.11
CA ARG A 77 5.43 8.77 4.66
C ARG A 77 4.43 9.15 3.59
N ALA A 78 4.73 10.19 2.80
CA ALA A 78 3.78 10.73 1.83
C ALA A 78 3.32 9.69 0.78
N PRO A 79 4.20 8.89 0.15
CA PRO A 79 3.76 7.88 -0.82
C PRO A 79 2.92 6.77 -0.17
N THR A 80 3.25 6.38 1.06
CA THR A 80 2.51 5.34 1.80
C THR A 80 1.12 5.81 2.17
N VAL A 81 0.98 7.06 2.64
CA VAL A 81 -0.31 7.67 2.95
C VAL A 81 -1.16 7.81 1.69
N LEU A 82 -0.58 8.26 0.57
CA LEU A 82 -1.30 8.38 -0.69
C LEU A 82 -1.78 7.02 -1.22
N ALA A 83 -0.90 6.02 -1.28
CA ALA A 83 -1.25 4.67 -1.74
C ALA A 83 -2.39 4.06 -0.91
N ASN A 84 -2.31 4.21 0.42
CA ASN A 84 -3.33 3.67 1.32
C ASN A 84 -4.63 4.48 1.32
N GLY A 85 -4.56 5.79 1.09
CA GLY A 85 -5.75 6.61 0.83
C GLY A 85 -6.48 6.17 -0.43
N ILE A 86 -5.74 5.84 -1.50
CA ILE A 86 -6.33 5.27 -2.72
C ILE A 86 -6.96 3.90 -2.44
N ALA A 87 -6.29 3.04 -1.68
CA ALA A 87 -6.83 1.73 -1.29
C ALA A 87 -8.16 1.84 -0.52
N LEU A 88 -8.30 2.84 0.36
CA LEU A 88 -9.57 3.15 1.02
C LEU A 88 -10.65 3.61 0.03
N GLY A 89 -10.29 4.45 -0.95
CA GLY A 89 -11.20 4.84 -2.02
C GLY A 89 -11.67 3.66 -2.87
N VAL A 90 -10.76 2.76 -3.24
CA VAL A 90 -11.08 1.52 -3.98
C VAL A 90 -11.97 0.61 -3.14
N SER A 91 -11.70 0.49 -1.84
CA SER A 91 -12.53 -0.29 -0.93
C SER A 91 -13.97 0.22 -0.87
N TYR A 92 -14.18 1.54 -0.82
CA TYR A 92 -15.52 2.14 -0.89
C TYR A 92 -16.29 1.69 -2.15
N TYR A 93 -15.65 1.77 -3.32
CA TYR A 93 -16.26 1.29 -4.56
C TYR A 93 -16.50 -0.24 -4.59
N MET A 94 -15.71 -1.02 -3.87
CA MET A 94 -15.96 -2.47 -3.72
C MET A 94 -17.18 -2.77 -2.85
N PHE A 95 -17.45 -1.95 -1.84
CA PHE A 95 -18.69 -2.07 -1.07
C PHE A 95 -19.90 -1.71 -1.93
N ASP A 96 -19.84 -0.58 -2.62
CA ASP A 96 -20.91 -0.11 -3.51
C ASP A 96 -21.17 -1.10 -4.67
N GLY A 97 -20.09 -1.67 -5.23
CA GLY A 97 -20.15 -2.71 -6.26
C GLY A 97 -20.54 -4.11 -5.78
N GLY A 98 -21.04 -4.27 -4.56
CA GLY A 98 -21.55 -5.55 -4.03
C GLY A 98 -20.49 -6.60 -3.73
N ARG A 99 -19.22 -6.20 -3.53
CA ARG A 99 -18.08 -7.07 -3.22
C ARG A 99 -17.47 -6.78 -1.84
N PRO A 100 -18.25 -6.81 -0.74
CA PRO A 100 -17.76 -6.48 0.60
C PRO A 100 -16.66 -7.44 1.08
N GLN A 101 -16.68 -8.69 0.61
CA GLN A 101 -15.66 -9.71 0.90
C GLN A 101 -14.24 -9.32 0.46
N LEU A 102 -14.09 -8.44 -0.55
CA LEU A 102 -12.81 -7.86 -0.94
C LEU A 102 -12.61 -6.46 -0.36
N GLY A 103 -13.70 -5.69 -0.24
CA GLY A 103 -13.69 -4.34 0.33
C GLY A 103 -13.23 -4.31 1.80
N VAL A 104 -13.73 -5.21 2.66
CA VAL A 104 -13.40 -5.24 4.10
C VAL A 104 -11.90 -5.51 4.35
N PRO A 105 -11.28 -6.56 3.77
CA PRO A 105 -9.84 -6.78 3.95
C PRO A 105 -9.00 -5.61 3.44
N LEU A 106 -9.35 -5.05 2.28
CA LEU A 106 -8.65 -3.91 1.69
C LEU A 106 -8.77 -2.65 2.57
N ALA A 107 -9.96 -2.37 3.09
CA ALA A 107 -10.18 -1.25 4.03
C ALA A 107 -9.33 -1.41 5.28
N THR A 108 -9.32 -2.63 5.82
CA THR A 108 -8.63 -2.94 7.08
C THR A 108 -7.13 -2.76 6.92
N LEU A 109 -6.53 -3.36 5.88
CA LEU A 109 -5.11 -3.18 5.59
C LEU A 109 -4.79 -1.72 5.30
N GLY A 110 -5.55 -1.09 4.40
CA GLY A 110 -5.35 0.31 4.03
C GLY A 110 -5.39 1.26 5.22
N LEU A 111 -6.35 1.08 6.12
CA LEU A 111 -6.50 1.90 7.31
C LEU A 111 -5.34 1.67 8.30
N LEU A 112 -4.96 0.41 8.54
CA LEU A 112 -3.85 0.09 9.44
C LEU A 112 -2.53 0.67 8.93
N THR A 113 -2.24 0.56 7.64
CA THR A 113 -1.02 1.12 7.05
C THR A 113 -1.03 2.63 7.01
N LEU A 114 -2.18 3.24 6.69
CA LEU A 114 -2.36 4.68 6.72
C LEU A 114 -2.06 5.23 8.13
N LEU A 115 -2.68 4.65 9.16
CA LEU A 115 -2.47 5.06 10.54
C LEU A 115 -1.02 4.84 10.97
N ALA A 116 -0.42 3.69 10.63
CA ALA A 116 0.99 3.42 10.92
C ALA A 116 1.93 4.44 10.25
N ALA A 117 1.66 4.83 9.00
CA ALA A 117 2.46 5.80 8.26
C ALA A 117 2.30 7.24 8.80
N LEU A 118 1.09 7.61 9.24
CA LEU A 118 0.82 8.89 9.89
C LEU A 118 1.53 8.98 11.26
N LEU A 119 1.41 7.92 12.08
CA LEU A 119 2.02 7.82 13.41
C LEU A 119 3.54 7.63 13.38
N ALA A 120 4.13 7.29 12.23
CA ALA A 120 5.58 7.24 12.04
C ALA A 120 6.19 8.66 12.01
N ILE A 121 6.04 9.41 13.10
CA ILE A 121 6.57 10.77 13.28
C ILE A 121 8.12 10.67 13.38
N PRO A 122 8.86 11.49 12.62
CA PRO A 122 10.31 11.60 12.78
C PRO A 122 10.62 12.16 14.18
N SER A 123 11.44 11.44 14.95
CA SER A 123 12.09 12.02 16.11
C SER A 123 13.16 12.98 15.60
N GLU A 124 13.04 14.27 15.92
CA GLU A 124 14.14 15.22 15.78
C GLU A 124 15.31 14.67 16.59
N GLU A 125 16.38 14.31 15.90
CA GLU A 125 17.68 14.04 16.51
C GLU A 125 18.29 15.42 16.77
N ASN A 126 18.15 15.90 18.02
CA ASN A 126 19.05 16.91 18.59
C ASN A 126 20.24 16.17 19.21
#